data_AF-A0A6I6S7Y8-F1
#
_entry.id   AF-A0A6I6S7Y8-F1
#
_cell.length_a   1.000
_cell.length_b   1.000
_cell.length_c   1.000
_cell.angle_alpha   90.00
_cell.angle_beta   90.00
_cell.angle_gamma   90.00
#
_symmetry.space_group_name_H-M   'P 1'
#
loop_
_entity.id
_entity.type
_entity.pdbx_description
1 polymer ?
#
loop_
_entity_poly.entity_id
_entity_poly.type
_entity_poly.pdbx_seq_one_letter_code
_entity_poly.pdbx_strand_id
1 'polypeptide(L)'
;MTNQQQEQQEQRMQVEQIEVSFDLFAPDTAPSALRSRAEAWRRLAHDLKTTIEARDQEVTRLGDNWTGAASDTFHARWSHTKEKAEKVLPHFAAVAEQLDHTADAIQKANAEHVHRQGPVGGHS
;
A
#
# COMPACT_ATOMS: atom_id res chain seq x y z
N MET A 1 15.53 5.36 42.83
CA MET A 1 15.64 5.54 41.37
C MET A 1 15.72 4.14 40.78
N THR A 2 14.89 3.62 39.86
CA THR A 2 14.01 4.28 38.89
C THR A 2 13.29 3.20 38.05
N ASN A 3 12.24 2.56 38.60
CA ASN A 3 11.34 1.72 37.79
C ASN A 3 10.62 2.56 36.71
N GLN A 4 10.38 3.85 37.03
CA GLN A 4 9.86 4.85 36.09
C GLN A 4 10.82 5.20 34.94
N GLN A 5 12.16 5.07 35.09
CA GLN A 5 13.05 5.33 33.94
C GLN A 5 13.03 4.19 32.93
N GLN A 6 12.80 2.96 33.39
CA GLN A 6 12.74 1.79 32.51
C GLN A 6 11.46 1.80 31.68
N GLU A 7 10.32 2.13 32.31
CA GLU A 7 9.04 2.32 31.60
C GLU A 7 9.10 3.49 30.61
N GLN A 8 9.78 4.59 30.97
CA GLN A 8 10.02 5.70 30.03
C GLN A 8 10.94 5.31 28.88
N GLN A 9 11.96 4.48 29.10
CA GLN A 9 12.82 4.01 28.01
C GLN A 9 12.10 3.07 27.06
N GLU A 10 11.26 2.16 27.57
CA GLU A 10 10.43 1.29 26.74
C GLU A 10 9.37 2.06 25.95
N GLN A 11 8.76 3.09 26.54
CA GLN A 11 7.84 3.98 25.82
C GLN A 11 8.56 4.82 24.77
N ARG A 12 9.78 5.31 25.05
CA ARG A 12 10.58 6.05 24.05
C ARG A 12 11.03 5.17 22.88
N MET A 13 11.42 3.92 23.15
CA MET A 13 11.76 2.97 22.09
C MET A 13 10.53 2.58 21.25
N GLN A 14 9.33 2.51 21.85
CA GLN A 14 8.09 2.25 21.11
C GLN A 14 7.67 3.45 20.24
N VAL A 15 7.91 4.69 20.71
CA VAL A 15 7.70 5.90 19.91
C VAL A 15 8.70 5.98 18.74
N GLU A 16 9.98 5.66 18.97
CA GLU A 16 11.01 5.65 17.91
C GLU A 16 10.72 4.59 16.83
N GLN A 17 10.19 3.41 17.19
CA GLN A 17 9.83 2.37 16.21
C GLN A 17 8.61 2.77 15.35
N ILE A 18 7.67 3.55 15.89
CA ILE A 18 6.53 4.09 15.14
C ILE A 18 7.00 5.23 14.21
N GLU A 19 8.04 5.98 14.59
CA GLU A 19 8.62 7.04 13.76
C GLU A 19 9.30 6.51 12.49
N VAL A 20 9.91 5.32 12.52
CA VAL A 20 10.53 4.72 11.31
C VAL A 20 9.49 4.24 10.29
N SER A 21 8.27 3.89 10.72
CA SER A 21 7.16 3.61 9.80
C SER A 21 6.60 4.86 9.10
N PHE A 22 7.07 6.05 9.46
CA PHE A 22 6.65 7.35 8.93
C PHE A 22 7.77 8.14 8.23
N ASP A 23 8.75 7.45 7.64
CA ASP A 23 9.67 8.01 6.63
C ASP A 23 8.94 8.51 5.34
N LEU A 24 7.61 8.58 5.37
CA LEU A 24 6.75 9.28 4.42
C LEU A 24 6.89 10.82 4.51
N PHE A 25 7.36 11.34 5.66
CA PHE A 25 7.43 12.77 5.94
C PHE A 25 8.85 13.36 5.93
N ALA A 26 9.85 12.60 5.48
CA ALA A 26 11.15 13.19 5.20
C ALA A 26 11.00 14.21 4.05
N PRO A 27 11.59 15.43 4.14
CA PRO A 27 11.55 16.43 3.08
C PRO A 27 12.14 15.94 1.75
N ASP A 28 12.85 14.81 1.79
CA ASP A 28 13.54 14.19 0.67
C ASP A 28 12.71 13.08 -0.01
N THR A 29 11.46 12.86 0.43
CA THR A 29 10.54 11.90 -0.18
C THR A 29 10.07 12.43 -1.53
N ALA A 30 10.91 12.28 -2.55
CA ALA A 30 10.62 12.77 -3.89
C ALA A 30 9.24 12.27 -4.36
N PRO A 31 8.37 13.13 -4.95
CA PRO A 31 7.08 12.72 -5.51
C PRO A 31 7.17 11.50 -6.45
N SER A 32 8.31 11.33 -7.14
CA SER A 32 8.60 10.15 -7.95
C SER A 32 8.64 8.85 -7.13
N ALA A 33 9.24 8.84 -5.94
CA ALA A 33 9.32 7.65 -5.08
C ALA A 33 7.96 7.24 -4.51
N LEU A 34 7.05 8.20 -4.29
CA LEU A 34 5.66 7.92 -3.90
C LEU A 34 4.88 7.30 -5.07
N ARG A 35 5.05 7.85 -6.29
CA ARG A 35 4.43 7.30 -7.50
C ARG A 35 4.93 5.89 -7.82
N SER A 36 6.22 5.61 -7.68
CA SER A 36 6.75 4.25 -7.85
C SER A 36 6.17 3.26 -6.83
N ARG A 37 5.93 3.71 -5.58
CA ARG A 37 5.22 2.88 -4.59
C ARG A 37 3.76 2.67 -4.98
N ALA A 38 3.06 3.70 -5.46
CA ALA A 38 1.69 3.57 -5.95
C ALA A 38 1.59 2.56 -7.11
N GLU A 39 2.54 2.59 -8.04
CA GLU A 39 2.66 1.59 -9.12
C GLU A 39 2.87 0.17 -8.58
N ALA A 40 3.72 0.00 -7.57
CA ALA A 40 3.91 -1.32 -6.94
C ALA A 40 2.60 -1.85 -6.33
N TRP A 41 1.84 -1.00 -5.63
CA TRP A 41 0.53 -1.37 -5.08
C TRP A 41 -0.48 -1.75 -6.16
N ARG A 42 -0.53 -1.00 -7.26
CA ARG A 42 -1.37 -1.34 -8.44
C ARG A 42 -0.98 -2.67 -9.05
N ARG A 43 0.33 -2.93 -9.17
CA ARG A 43 0.84 -4.18 -9.71
C ARG A 43 0.49 -5.37 -8.81
N LEU A 44 0.64 -5.23 -7.50
CA LEU A 44 0.21 -6.26 -6.55
C LEU A 44 -1.29 -6.56 -6.66
N ALA A 45 -2.14 -5.53 -6.81
CA ALA A 45 -3.57 -5.72 -7.04
C ALA A 45 -3.84 -6.48 -8.35
N HIS A 46 -3.14 -6.11 -9.42
CA HIS A 46 -3.27 -6.77 -10.72
C HIS A 46 -2.82 -8.23 -10.66
N ASP A 47 -1.64 -8.51 -10.09
CA ASP A 47 -1.08 -9.85 -9.99
C ASP A 47 -1.97 -10.76 -9.13
N LEU A 48 -2.51 -10.23 -8.02
CA LEU A 48 -3.47 -10.94 -7.17
C LEU A 48 -4.77 -11.27 -7.93
N LYS A 49 -5.34 -10.28 -8.63
CA LYS A 49 -6.56 -10.48 -9.42
C LYS A 49 -6.36 -11.55 -10.50
N THR A 50 -5.30 -11.43 -11.29
CA THR A 50 -4.96 -12.39 -12.36
C THR A 50 -4.74 -13.79 -11.78
N THR A 51 -4.12 -13.91 -10.61
CA THR A 51 -3.93 -15.20 -9.94
C THR A 51 -5.25 -15.83 -9.53
N ILE A 52 -6.17 -15.04 -8.95
CA ILE A 52 -7.51 -15.52 -8.57
C ILE A 52 -8.26 -16.00 -9.80
N GLU A 53 -8.27 -15.22 -10.87
CA GLU A 53 -8.96 -15.54 -12.13
C GLU A 53 -8.42 -16.83 -12.77
N ALA A 54 -7.09 -16.99 -12.82
CA ALA A 54 -6.46 -18.19 -13.36
C ALA A 54 -6.82 -19.44 -12.53
N ARG A 55 -6.80 -19.33 -11.20
CA ARG A 55 -7.19 -20.44 -10.32
C ARG A 55 -8.68 -20.75 -10.42
N ASP A 56 -9.53 -19.75 -10.57
CA ASP A 56 -10.97 -19.94 -10.72
C ASP A 56 -11.31 -20.75 -11.98
N GLN A 57 -10.59 -20.49 -13.08
CA GLN A 57 -10.69 -21.27 -14.32
C GLN A 57 -10.23 -22.71 -14.11
N GLU A 58 -9.12 -22.93 -13.39
CA GLU A 58 -8.64 -24.28 -13.07
C GLU A 58 -9.65 -25.05 -12.21
N VAL A 59 -10.21 -24.42 -11.18
CA VAL A 59 -11.22 -25.01 -10.30
C VAL A 59 -12.49 -25.37 -11.07
N THR A 60 -12.94 -24.48 -11.96
CA THR A 60 -14.09 -24.75 -12.84
C THR A 60 -13.84 -25.95 -13.73
N ARG A 61 -12.66 -26.01 -14.39
CA ARG A 61 -12.26 -27.12 -15.27
C ARG A 61 -12.15 -28.46 -14.52
N LEU A 62 -11.73 -28.43 -13.24
CA LEU A 62 -11.70 -29.62 -12.39
C LEU A 62 -13.12 -30.12 -12.10
N GLY A 63 -14.07 -29.22 -11.85
CA GLY A 63 -15.46 -29.54 -11.54
C GLY A 63 -16.18 -30.34 -12.63
N ASP A 64 -15.81 -30.15 -13.90
CA ASP A 64 -16.42 -30.86 -15.03
C ASP A 64 -16.27 -32.39 -14.96
N ASN A 65 -15.23 -32.89 -14.28
CA ASN A 65 -14.93 -34.34 -14.19
C ASN A 65 -14.74 -34.84 -12.75
N TRP A 66 -14.90 -33.97 -11.74
CA TRP A 66 -14.66 -34.29 -10.34
C TRP A 66 -15.89 -33.97 -9.50
N THR A 67 -16.57 -35.02 -9.01
CA THR A 67 -17.83 -34.92 -8.27
C THR A 67 -17.77 -35.60 -6.90
N GLY A 68 -18.77 -35.31 -6.06
CA GLY A 68 -18.91 -35.87 -4.71
C GLY A 68 -18.46 -34.92 -3.60
N ALA A 69 -18.65 -35.33 -2.34
CA ALA A 69 -18.51 -34.47 -1.17
C ALA A 69 -17.14 -33.77 -1.03
N ALA A 70 -16.07 -34.39 -1.54
CA ALA A 70 -14.74 -33.78 -1.56
C ALA A 70 -14.66 -32.60 -2.54
N SER A 71 -15.29 -32.72 -3.72
CA SER A 71 -15.40 -31.67 -4.71
C SER A 71 -16.22 -30.49 -4.16
N ASP A 72 -17.39 -30.76 -3.57
CA ASP A 72 -18.25 -29.74 -2.96
C ASP A 72 -17.52 -28.94 -1.87
N THR A 73 -16.81 -29.65 -0.99
CA THR A 73 -16.02 -29.04 0.09
C THR A 73 -14.90 -28.16 -0.46
N PHE A 74 -14.23 -28.62 -1.51
CA PHE A 74 -13.17 -27.87 -2.17
C PHE A 74 -13.72 -26.60 -2.83
N HIS A 75 -14.82 -26.70 -3.58
CA HIS A 75 -15.49 -25.56 -4.22
C HIS A 75 -15.92 -24.52 -3.18
N ALA A 76 -16.55 -24.95 -2.08
CA ALA A 76 -16.95 -24.05 -1.01
C ALA A 76 -15.74 -23.30 -0.39
N ARG A 77 -14.64 -24.02 -0.16
CA ARG A 77 -13.40 -23.42 0.37
C ARG A 77 -12.72 -22.50 -0.63
N TRP A 78 -12.75 -22.84 -1.91
CA TRP A 78 -12.27 -21.99 -3.00
C TRP A 78 -13.07 -20.69 -3.08
N SER A 79 -14.41 -20.75 -3.14
CA SER A 79 -15.29 -19.58 -3.16
C SER A 79 -15.02 -18.63 -1.99
N HIS A 80 -14.88 -19.17 -0.78
CA HIS A 80 -14.55 -18.36 0.39
C HIS A 80 -13.15 -17.71 0.32
N THR A 81 -12.17 -18.41 -0.27
CA THR A 81 -10.82 -17.86 -0.47
C THR A 81 -10.82 -16.76 -1.52
N LYS A 82 -11.49 -16.99 -2.65
CA LYS A 82 -11.71 -16.02 -3.73
C LYS A 82 -12.37 -14.75 -3.19
N GLU A 83 -13.47 -14.88 -2.44
CA GLU A 83 -14.19 -13.74 -1.87
C GLU A 83 -13.30 -12.89 -0.95
N LYS A 84 -12.49 -13.53 -0.08
CA LYS A 84 -11.54 -12.80 0.78
C LYS A 84 -10.47 -12.07 -0.02
N ALA A 85 -9.96 -12.71 -1.07
CA ALA A 85 -8.94 -12.13 -1.90
C ALA A 85 -9.50 -10.98 -2.75
N GLU A 86 -10.73 -11.09 -3.26
CA GLU A 86 -11.43 -10.00 -3.96
C GLU A 86 -11.72 -8.82 -3.03
N LYS A 87 -12.08 -9.07 -1.77
CA LYS A 87 -12.31 -8.02 -0.76
C LYS A 87 -11.07 -7.18 -0.46
N VAL A 88 -9.86 -7.72 -0.63
CA VAL A 88 -8.63 -6.96 -0.37
C VAL A 88 -8.19 -6.11 -1.57
N LEU A 89 -8.61 -6.44 -2.79
CA LEU A 89 -8.22 -5.70 -4.01
C LEU A 89 -8.50 -4.18 -3.93
N PRO A 90 -9.67 -3.71 -3.45
CA PRO A 90 -9.92 -2.27 -3.28
C PRO A 90 -8.96 -1.58 -2.31
N HIS A 91 -8.45 -2.29 -1.30
CA HIS A 91 -7.49 -1.73 -0.35
C HIS A 91 -6.13 -1.44 -1.01
N PHE A 92 -5.66 -2.33 -1.90
CA PHE A 92 -4.44 -2.05 -2.67
C PHE A 92 -4.61 -0.79 -3.55
N ALA A 93 -5.77 -0.65 -4.19
CA ALA A 93 -6.07 0.54 -5.00
C ALA A 93 -6.13 1.82 -4.15
N ALA A 94 -6.75 1.76 -2.98
CA ALA A 94 -6.85 2.89 -2.06
C ALA A 94 -5.46 3.36 -1.57
N VAL A 95 -4.55 2.43 -1.26
CA VAL A 95 -3.18 2.80 -0.87
C VAL A 95 -2.43 3.46 -2.02
N ALA A 96 -2.56 2.93 -3.25
CA ALA A 96 -1.96 3.57 -4.42
C ALA A 96 -2.51 4.99 -4.65
N GLU A 97 -3.81 5.19 -4.48
CA GLU A 97 -4.44 6.50 -4.63
C GLU A 97 -3.93 7.50 -3.57
N GLN A 98 -3.84 7.08 -2.30
CA GLN A 98 -3.30 7.91 -1.22
C GLN A 98 -1.86 8.35 -1.48
N LEU A 99 -1.03 7.46 -2.03
CA LEU A 99 0.36 7.76 -2.39
C LEU A 99 0.44 8.80 -3.53
N ASP A 100 -0.44 8.70 -4.54
CA ASP A 100 -0.49 9.69 -5.62
C ASP A 100 -0.99 11.06 -5.13
N HIS A 101 -2.06 11.10 -4.33
CA HIS A 101 -2.53 12.35 -3.73
C HIS A 101 -1.45 13.03 -2.89
N THR A 102 -0.66 12.24 -2.15
CA THR A 102 0.47 12.74 -1.36
C THR A 102 1.57 13.29 -2.27
N ALA A 103 1.91 12.58 -3.36
CA ALA A 103 2.89 13.04 -4.34
C ALA A 103 2.48 14.37 -5.00
N ASP A 104 1.21 14.50 -5.35
CA ASP A 104 0.64 15.72 -5.95
C ASP A 104 0.66 16.89 -4.96
N ALA A 105 0.33 16.65 -3.69
CA ALA A 105 0.40 17.66 -2.64
C ALA A 105 1.83 18.19 -2.43
N ILE A 106 2.84 17.31 -2.39
CA ILE A 106 4.25 17.68 -2.27
C ILE A 106 4.70 18.46 -3.51
N GLN A 107 4.35 17.99 -4.71
CA GLN A 107 4.74 18.67 -5.95
C GLN A 107 4.14 20.09 -6.04
N LYS A 108 2.88 20.26 -5.62
CA LYS A 108 2.22 21.55 -5.56
C LYS A 108 2.92 22.48 -4.56
N ALA A 109 3.21 22.00 -3.35
CA ALA A 109 3.93 22.77 -2.34
C ALA A 109 5.31 23.23 -2.87
N ASN A 110 6.07 22.32 -3.49
CA ASN A 110 7.38 22.65 -4.06
C ASN A 110 7.28 23.70 -5.18
N ALA A 111 6.27 23.61 -6.06
CA ALA A 111 6.04 24.60 -7.11
C ALA A 111 5.70 25.99 -6.55
N GLU A 112 4.89 26.05 -5.49
CA GLU A 112 4.54 27.30 -4.80
C GLU A 112 5.75 27.94 -4.11
N HIS A 113 6.61 27.12 -3.48
CA HIS A 113 7.85 27.59 -2.86
C HIS A 113 8.85 28.14 -3.89
N VAL A 114 9.04 27.46 -5.02
CA VAL A 114 9.91 27.93 -6.12
C VAL A 114 9.35 29.21 -6.74
N HIS A 115 8.03 29.30 -6.95
CA HIS A 115 7.39 30.51 -7.49
C HIS A 115 7.55 31.72 -6.56
N ARG A 116 7.53 31.51 -5.24
CA ARG A 116 7.75 32.58 -4.24
C ARG A 116 9.21 33.08 -4.20
N GLN A 117 10.16 32.30 -4.71
CA GLN A 117 11.59 32.66 -4.76
C GLN A 117 12.06 33.13 -6.15
N GLY A 118 11.18 33.80 -6.93
CA GLY A 118 11.55 34.48 -8.18
C GLY A 118 12.80 35.38 -8.03
N PRO A 119 13.54 35.62 -9.13
CA PRO A 119 14.95 35.98 -9.09
C PRO A 119 15.17 37.19 -8.22
N VAL A 120 16.11 37.10 -7.27
CA VAL A 120 16.65 38.28 -6.60
C VAL A 120 17.13 39.21 -7.69
N GLY A 121 16.31 40.23 -7.96
CA GLY A 121 16.59 41.25 -8.95
C GLY A 121 17.94 41.86 -8.64
N GLY A 122 18.73 42.03 -9.68
CA GLY A 122 19.92 42.86 -9.64
C GLY A 122 19.58 44.20 -9.02
N HIS A 123 20.28 44.54 -7.95
CA HIS A 123 20.44 45.91 -7.54
C HIS A 123 21.84 46.35 -7.97
N SER A 124 21.80 47.45 -8.72
CA SER A 124 22.83 48.33 -9.26
C SER A 124 24.21 48.33 -8.61
#